data_AF-A0A2C1YSY8-F1
#
_entry.id   AF-A0A2C1YSY8-F1
#
_cell.length_a   1.000
_cell.length_b   1.000
_cell.length_c   1.000
_cell.angle_alpha   90.00
_cell.angle_beta   90.00
_cell.angle_gamma   90.00
#
_symmetry.space_group_name_H-M   'P 1'
#
loop_
_entity.id
_entity.type
_entity.pdbx_description
1 polymer ?
#
loop_
_entity_poly.entity_id
_entity_poly.type
_entity_poly.pdbx_seq_one_letter_code
_entity_poly.pdbx_strand_id
1 'polypeptide(L)'
;MFGYVDLYGKHNGLWNYPFPLIPAIPGFAIDGSLVPVAFMLVYQWTLNNNKNYYLYSFITALIFSFIIKPILVQLELFKLYENIKYFHLLFGYIFV
;
A
#
# COMPACT_ATOMS: atom_id res chain seq x y z
N MET A 1 6.81 0.58 -8.95
CA MET A 1 6.08 1.82 -9.25
C MET A 1 5.45 2.43 -7.99
N PHE A 2 4.78 1.63 -7.16
CA PHE A 2 4.11 2.07 -5.92
C PHE A 2 4.96 2.91 -4.95
N GLY A 3 6.22 2.54 -4.71
CA GLY A 3 7.11 3.31 -3.82
C GLY A 3 7.36 4.76 -4.29
N TYR A 4 7.35 5.01 -5.61
CA TYR A 4 7.48 6.37 -6.15
C TYR A 4 6.21 7.19 -5.96
N VAL A 5 5.03 6.56 -6.08
CA VAL A 5 3.74 7.20 -5.79
C VAL A 5 3.64 7.58 -4.31
N ASP A 6 4.12 6.70 -3.42
CA ASP A 6 4.16 6.97 -1.98
C ASP A 6 5.15 8.09 -1.62
N LEU A 7 6.32 8.15 -2.27
CA LEU A 7 7.27 9.26 -2.14
C LEU A 7 6.67 10.58 -2.64
N TYR A 8 5.99 10.57 -3.79
CA TYR A 8 5.29 11.74 -4.32
C TYR A 8 4.19 12.22 -3.36
N GLY A 9 3.41 11.30 -2.81
CA GLY A 9 2.38 11.62 -1.81
C GLY A 9 2.95 12.27 -0.54
N LYS A 10 4.07 11.75 -0.04
CA LYS A 10 4.80 12.33 1.09
C LYS A 10 5.36 13.72 0.80
N HIS A 11 6.01 13.89 -0.35
CA HIS A 11 6.59 15.17 -0.74
C HIS A 11 5.56 16.28 -0.91
N ASN A 12 4.37 15.94 -1.42
CA ASN A 12 3.27 16.89 -1.57
C ASN A 12 2.43 17.06 -0.29
N GLY A 13 2.80 16.42 0.83
CA GLY A 13 2.09 16.53 2.08
C GLY A 13 0.70 15.88 2.08
N LEU A 14 0.43 14.96 1.15
CA LEU A 14 -0.85 14.25 1.01
C LEU A 14 -1.03 13.17 2.09
N TRP A 15 0.07 12.54 2.49
CA TRP A 15 0.11 11.62 3.62
C TRP A 15 1.52 11.51 4.16
N ASN A 16 1.66 11.15 5.43
CA ASN A 16 2.96 10.92 6.03
C ASN A 16 2.92 9.82 7.09
N TYR A 17 4.10 9.27 7.39
CA TYR A 17 4.31 8.28 8.43
C TYR A 17 4.96 8.99 9.61
N PRO A 18 4.20 9.41 10.64
CA PRO A 18 4.74 10.16 11.78
C PRO A 18 5.70 9.32 12.62
N PHE A 19 5.52 8.00 12.63
CA PHE A 19 6.39 7.03 13.30
C PHE A 19 6.96 6.04 12.29
N PRO A 20 8.07 6.39 11.59
CA PRO A 20 8.78 5.41 10.80
C PRO A 20 9.36 4.32 11.72
N LEU A 21 9.23 3.05 11.34
CA LEU A 21 9.79 1.93 12.10
C LEU A 21 11.29 2.06 12.37
N ILE A 22 12.02 2.72 11.45
CA ILE A 22 13.43 3.03 11.57
C ILE A 22 13.58 4.55 11.38
N PRO A 23 13.77 5.34 12.45
CA PRO A 23 13.90 6.79 12.38
C PRO A 23 15.04 7.29 11.49
N ALA A 24 16.10 6.48 11.35
CA ALA A 24 17.27 6.80 10.54
C ALA A 24 17.06 6.62 9.02
N ILE A 25 16.02 5.90 8.60
CA ILE A 25 15.78 5.58 7.18
C ILE A 25 14.32 5.92 6.85
N PRO A 26 14.02 7.21 6.55
CA PRO A 26 12.69 7.63 6.12
C PRO A 26 12.42 7.11 4.70
N GLY A 27 12.00 5.86 4.59
CA GLY A 27 11.81 5.20 3.30
C GLY A 27 11.79 3.67 3.34
N PHE A 28 12.32 3.06 4.41
CA PHE A 28 12.13 1.63 4.66
C PHE A 28 10.73 1.38 5.25
N ALA A 29 9.72 1.83 4.51
CA ALA A 29 8.33 1.61 4.87
C ALA A 29 8.01 0.14 4.60
N ILE A 30 7.21 -0.49 5.48
CA ILE A 30 6.59 -1.80 5.26
C ILE A 30 6.01 -1.88 3.84
N ASP A 31 5.45 -0.77 3.36
CA ASP A 31 4.87 -0.62 2.03
C ASP A 31 5.83 -0.92 0.86
N GLY A 32 7.14 -0.70 1.04
CA GLY A 32 8.15 -0.95 0.01
C GLY A 32 8.48 -2.42 -0.22
N SER A 33 8.22 -3.29 0.77
CA SER A 33 8.55 -4.72 0.71
C SER A 33 7.32 -5.62 0.86
N LEU A 34 6.39 -5.27 1.74
CA LEU A 34 5.18 -6.06 1.99
C LEU A 34 4.25 -6.07 0.78
N VAL A 35 4.09 -4.93 0.10
CA VAL A 35 3.16 -4.80 -1.03
C VAL A 35 3.66 -5.64 -2.22
N PRO A 36 4.90 -5.51 -2.72
CA PRO A 36 5.38 -6.36 -3.81
C PRO A 36 5.35 -7.86 -3.46
N VAL A 37 5.71 -8.23 -2.23
CA VAL A 37 5.72 -9.64 -1.78
C VAL A 37 4.30 -10.20 -1.72
N ALA A 38 3.33 -9.45 -1.20
CA ALA A 38 1.94 -9.89 -1.15
C ALA A 38 1.35 -10.11 -2.55
N PHE A 39 1.58 -9.18 -3.48
CA PHE A 39 1.14 -9.33 -4.88
C PHE A 39 1.85 -10.50 -5.58
N MET A 40 3.14 -10.73 -5.29
CA MET A 40 3.87 -11.89 -5.79
C MET A 40 3.31 -13.22 -5.26
N LEU A 41 2.96 -13.31 -3.99
CA LEU A 41 2.35 -14.52 -3.40
C LEU A 41 0.97 -14.79 -4.01
N VAL A 42 0.16 -13.75 -4.22
CA VAL A 42 -1.14 -13.87 -4.91
C VAL A 42 -0.94 -14.34 -6.35
N TYR A 43 0.07 -13.80 -7.05
CA TYR A 43 0.43 -14.25 -8.39
C TYR A 43 0.78 -15.75 -8.40
N GLN A 44 1.72 -16.18 -7.54
CA GLN A 44 2.12 -17.59 -7.43
C GLN A 44 0.94 -18.51 -7.09
N TRP A 45 0.08 -18.10 -6.16
CA TRP A 45 -1.09 -18.88 -5.75
C TRP A 45 -2.12 -18.99 -6.87
N THR A 46 -2.43 -17.89 -7.57
CA THR A 46 -3.39 -17.91 -8.68
C THR A 46 -2.91 -18.78 -9.84
N LEU A 47 -1.60 -18.75 -10.13
CA LEU A 47 -0.98 -19.57 -11.16
C LEU A 47 -1.06 -21.07 -10.82
N ASN A 48 -0.77 -21.44 -9.57
CA ASN A 48 -0.82 -22.83 -9.11
C ASN A 48 -2.26 -23.39 -9.02
N ASN A 49 -3.26 -22.51 -8.80
CA ASN A 49 -4.66 -22.91 -8.65
C ASN A 49 -5.52 -22.67 -9.91
N ASN A 50 -4.91 -22.26 -11.04
CA ASN A 50 -5.60 -21.88 -12.28
C ASN A 50 -6.75 -20.87 -12.06
N LYS A 51 -6.52 -19.89 -11.18
CA LYS A 51 -7.48 -18.81 -10.90
C LYS A 51 -7.11 -17.54 -11.66
N ASN A 52 -8.09 -16.65 -11.86
CA ASN A 52 -7.87 -15.40 -12.59
C ASN A 52 -7.04 -14.42 -11.74
N TYR A 53 -5.76 -14.22 -12.11
CA TYR A 53 -4.84 -13.32 -11.43
C TYR A 53 -5.40 -11.91 -11.21
N TYR A 54 -6.01 -11.31 -12.24
CA TYR A 54 -6.50 -9.93 -12.19
C TYR A 54 -7.60 -9.72 -11.16
N LEU A 55 -8.44 -10.73 -10.93
CA LEU A 55 -9.50 -10.64 -9.92
C LEU A 55 -8.91 -10.67 -8.51
N TYR A 56 -7.97 -11.58 -8.25
CA TYR A 56 -7.37 -11.72 -6.94
C TYR A 56 -6.41 -10.58 -6.62
N SER A 57 -5.65 -10.07 -7.59
CA SER A 57 -4.82 -8.87 -7.39
C SER A 57 -5.65 -7.63 -7.07
N PHE A 58 -6.82 -7.47 -7.72
CA PHE A 58 -7.76 -6.39 -7.39
C PHE A 58 -8.34 -6.53 -5.96
N ILE A 59 -8.68 -7.76 -5.54
CA ILE A 59 -9.11 -8.03 -4.16
C ILE A 59 -7.98 -7.69 -3.17
N THR A 60 -6.75 -8.07 -3.47
CA THR A 60 -5.59 -7.73 -2.65
C THR A 60 -5.39 -6.21 -2.56
N ALA A 61 -5.52 -5.48 -3.68
CA ALA A 61 -5.49 -4.02 -3.67
C ALA A 61 -6.58 -3.40 -2.78
N LEU A 62 -7.81 -3.93 -2.81
CA LEU A 62 -8.90 -3.52 -1.93
C LEU A 62 -8.55 -3.76 -0.45
N ILE A 63 -8.00 -4.93 -0.11
CA ILE A 63 -7.60 -5.26 1.26
C ILE A 63 -6.51 -4.29 1.76
N PHE A 64 -5.49 -4.03 0.96
CA PHE A 64 -4.42 -3.09 1.35
C PHE A 64 -4.96 -1.66 1.55
N SER A 65 -5.82 -1.21 0.65
CA SER A 65 -6.34 0.16 0.67
C SER A 65 -7.41 0.42 1.73
N PHE A 66 -8.30 -0.54 1.99
CA PHE A 66 -9.47 -0.36 2.85
C PHE A 66 -9.43 -1.12 4.18
N ILE A 67 -8.47 -2.02 4.38
CA ILE A 67 -8.30 -2.75 5.65
C ILE A 67 -6.97 -2.34 6.28
N ILE A 68 -5.85 -2.58 5.59
CA ILE A 68 -4.53 -2.35 6.16
C ILE A 68 -4.26 -0.86 6.41
N LYS A 69 -4.50 0.01 5.44
CA LYS A 69 -4.30 1.47 5.59
C LYS A 69 -5.15 2.06 6.73
N PRO A 70 -6.47 1.80 6.85
CA PRO A 70 -7.25 2.28 8.00
C PRO A 70 -6.76 1.79 9.36
N ILE A 71 -6.31 0.53 9.46
CA ILE A 71 -5.71 0.00 10.70
C ILE A 71 -4.44 0.79 11.05
N LEU A 72 -3.57 1.05 10.06
CA LEU A 72 -2.37 1.86 10.26
C LEU A 72 -2.69 3.31 10.69
N VAL A 73 -3.81 3.87 10.23
CA VAL A 73 -4.29 5.19 10.68
C VAL A 73 -4.76 5.15 12.13
N GLN A 74 -5.50 4.11 12.52
CA GLN A 74 -5.96 3.94 13.92
C GLN A 74 -4.80 3.72 14.89
N LEU A 75 -3.72 3.06 14.44
CA LEU A 75 -2.49 2.87 15.20
C LEU A 75 -1.57 4.11 15.18
N GLU A 76 -2.02 5.22 14.59
CA GLU A 76 -1.25 6.47 14.37
C GLU A 76 0.06 6.29 13.58
N LEU A 77 0.28 5.12 12.98
CA LEU A 77 1.46 4.81 12.16
C LEU A 77 1.38 5.46 10.77
N PHE A 78 0.19 5.87 10.35
CA PHE A 78 -0.06 6.55 9.09
C PHE A 78 -1.03 7.72 9.30
N LYS A 79 -0.68 8.91 8.81
CA LYS A 79 -1.59 10.06 8.79
C LYS A 79 -1.87 10.44 7.34
N LEU A 80 -3.16 10.44 7.01
CA LEU A 80 -3.68 11.08 5.80
C LEU A 80 -3.86 12.57 6.11
N TYR A 81 -3.30 13.40 5.26
CA TYR A 81 -3.45 14.85 5.31
C TYR A 81 -4.29 15.28 4.09
N GLU A 82 -4.98 16.42 4.20
CA GLU A 82 -5.95 16.91 3.20
C GLU A 82 -7.12 15.96 2.88
N ASN A 83 -7.88 16.25 1.81
CA ASN A 83 -9.07 15.52 1.32
C ASN A 83 -8.73 14.18 0.64
N ILE A 84 -7.57 13.57 0.94
CA ILE A 84 -7.17 12.30 0.35
C ILE A 84 -8.02 11.18 0.95
N LYS A 85 -8.87 10.59 0.11
CA LYS A 85 -9.67 9.42 0.46
C LYS A 85 -8.87 8.14 0.20
N TYR A 86 -9.20 7.07 0.92
CA TYR A 86 -8.67 5.72 0.68
C TYR A 86 -8.84 5.24 -0.77
N PHE A 87 -9.78 5.81 -1.53
CA PHE A 87 -9.96 5.53 -2.95
C PHE A 87 -8.76 5.96 -3.82
N HIS A 88 -8.03 7.02 -3.44
CA HIS A 88 -6.83 7.45 -4.17
C HIS A 88 -5.67 6.47 -3.96
N LEU A 89 -5.57 5.90 -2.75
CA LEU A 89 -4.59 4.86 -2.44
C LEU A 89 -4.86 3.59 -3.26
N LEU A 90 -6.13 3.23 -3.47
CA LEU A 90 -6.54 2.08 -4.28
C LEU A 90 -5.94 2.14 -5.69
N PHE A 91 -6.00 3.29 -6.36
CA PHE A 91 -5.42 3.45 -7.68
C PHE A 91 -3.92 3.14 -7.69
N GLY A 92 -3.18 3.60 -6.67
CA GLY A 92 -1.76 3.26 -6.54
C GLY A 92 -1.51 1.75 -6.44
N TYR A 93 -2.35 1.02 -5.69
CA TYR A 93 -2.23 -0.43 -5.52
C TYR A 93 -2.62 -1.24 -6.76
N ILE A 94 -3.50 -0.72 -7.63
CA ILE A 94 -3.90 -1.41 -8.88
C ILE A 94 -2.75 -1.44 -9.90
N PHE A 95 -1.86 -0.44 -9.88
CA PHE A 95 -0.69 -0.34 -10.78
C PHE A 95 0.60 -0.97 -10.21
N VAL A 96 0.49 -1.81 -9.18
CA VAL A 96 1.60 -2.62 -8.63
C VAL A 96 1.89 -3.78 -9.57
#